data_AF-A0A2E5J1K2-F1
#
_entry.id   AF-A0A2E5J1K2-F1
#
_cell.length_a   1.000
_cell.length_b   1.000
_cell.length_c   1.000
_cell.angle_alpha   90.00
_cell.angle_beta   90.00
_cell.angle_gamma   90.00
#
_symmetry.space_group_name_H-M   'P 1'
#
loop_
_entity.id
_entity.type
_entity.pdbx_description
1 polymer ?
#
loop_
_entity_poly.entity_id
_entity_poly.type
_entity_poly.pdbx_seq_one_letter_code
_entity_poly.pdbx_strand_id
1 'polypeptide(L)'
;MQQFVVPQFIEVEDKIFGPVTTRQFLILLIAGGVIFLAYRFGDFALFIITLAILGGFALVLAFVKVNGQSFHYFLLNIGENLRKPSLRVWEKSYSKKELDYLRNIVVEKKEVEQVKRDVRKSYIRDLSLLVNTGGYYNPEQRKK
;
A
#
# COMPACT_ATOMS: atom_id res chain seq x y z
N MET A 1 18.72 -17.09 12.74
CA MET A 1 18.05 -16.12 11.84
C MET A 1 16.66 -15.89 12.41
N GLN A 2 16.30 -14.65 12.75
CA GLN A 2 14.92 -14.32 13.13
C GLN A 2 14.06 -14.29 11.87
N GLN A 3 13.04 -15.14 11.82
CA GLN A 3 12.04 -15.14 10.75
C GLN A 3 10.92 -14.19 11.17
N PHE A 4 10.66 -13.16 10.36
CA PHE A 4 9.53 -12.27 10.55
C PHE A 4 8.29 -12.89 9.93
N VAL A 5 7.20 -12.94 10.70
CA VAL A 5 5.92 -13.44 10.21
C VAL A 5 5.31 -12.37 9.31
N VAL A 6 5.09 -12.71 8.04
CA VAL A 6 4.41 -11.81 7.10
C VAL A 6 2.90 -11.89 7.37
N PRO A 7 2.23 -10.77 7.72
CA PRO A 7 0.79 -10.78 7.89
C PRO A 7 0.09 -11.07 6.56
N GLN A 8 -0.81 -12.05 6.54
CA GLN A 8 -1.49 -12.49 5.31
C GLN A 8 -2.80 -11.74 5.02
N PHE A 9 -3.35 -10.99 5.99
CA PHE A 9 -4.65 -10.31 5.88
C PHE A 9 -4.55 -8.79 5.99
N ILE A 10 -3.58 -8.18 5.31
CA ILE A 10 -3.46 -6.71 5.29
C ILE A 10 -4.52 -6.05 4.39
N GLU A 11 -5.13 -6.80 3.48
CA GLU A 11 -6.06 -6.28 2.48
C GLU A 11 -7.54 -6.39 2.90
N VAL A 12 -7.82 -7.19 3.93
CA VAL A 12 -9.18 -7.41 4.42
C VAL A 12 -9.46 -6.41 5.52
N GLU A 13 -10.42 -5.53 5.27
CA GLU A 13 -10.89 -4.56 6.26
C GLU A 13 -11.69 -5.24 7.37
N ASP A 14 -11.55 -4.73 8.59
CA ASP A 14 -12.25 -5.23 9.76
C ASP A 14 -13.77 -5.11 9.60
N LYS A 15 -14.45 -6.20 9.93
CA LYS A 15 -15.92 -6.29 9.89
C LYS A 15 -16.47 -6.06 11.30
N ILE A 16 -17.39 -5.10 11.43
CA ILE A 16 -18.01 -4.79 12.73
C ILE A 16 -19.26 -5.68 12.92
N PHE A 17 -20.16 -5.67 11.94
CA PHE A 17 -21.44 -6.36 12.01
C PHE A 17 -21.57 -7.36 10.89
N GLY A 18 -21.27 -8.62 11.18
CA GLY A 18 -21.35 -9.72 10.22
C GLY A 18 -20.49 -9.45 8.98
N PRO A 19 -21.07 -9.25 7.79
CA PRO A 19 -20.33 -8.95 6.57
C PRO A 19 -19.93 -7.47 6.39
N VAL A 20 -20.42 -6.55 7.24
CA VAL A 20 -20.29 -5.11 7.06
C VAL A 20 -19.00 -4.56 7.67
N THR A 21 -18.19 -3.87 6.88
CA THR A 21 -16.96 -3.20 7.34
C THR A 21 -17.24 -1.89 8.07
N THR A 22 -16.26 -1.40 8.84
CA THR A 22 -16.34 -0.12 9.56
C THR A 22 -16.76 1.04 8.63
N ARG A 23 -16.13 1.15 7.46
CA ARG A 23 -16.46 2.14 6.44
C ARG A 23 -17.89 1.98 5.91
N GLN A 24 -18.29 0.76 5.57
CA GLN A 24 -19.62 0.48 5.02
C GLN A 24 -20.71 0.88 6.01
N PHE A 25 -20.52 0.54 7.28
CA PHE A 25 -21.41 0.94 8.35
C PHE A 25 -21.56 2.46 8.44
N LEU A 26 -20.45 3.20 8.41
CA LEU A 26 -20.48 4.66 8.49
C LEU A 26 -21.21 5.30 7.28
N ILE A 27 -20.98 4.79 6.07
CA ILE A 27 -21.69 5.25 4.87
C ILE A 27 -23.20 5.05 5.02
N LEU A 28 -23.63 3.86 5.45
CA LEU A 28 -25.04 3.53 5.64
C LEU A 28 -25.66 4.34 6.77
N LEU A 29 -24.93 4.61 7.86
CA LEU A 29 -25.39 5.43 8.98
C LEU A 29 -25.65 6.86 8.53
N ILE A 30 -24.71 7.47 7.80
CA ILE A 30 -24.86 8.85 7.30
C ILE A 30 -26.02 8.91 6.30
N ALA A 31 -26.05 8.02 5.32
CA ALA A 31 -27.11 8.00 4.31
C ALA A 31 -28.48 7.73 4.93
N GLY A 32 -28.57 6.75 5.82
CA GLY A 32 -29.78 6.42 6.58
C GLY A 32 -30.24 7.58 7.46
N GLY A 33 -29.31 8.30 8.08
CA GLY A 33 -29.61 9.52 8.84
C GLY A 33 -30.24 10.61 7.96
N VAL A 34 -29.67 10.88 6.79
CA VAL A 34 -30.23 11.86 5.84
C VAL A 34 -31.60 11.42 5.32
N ILE A 35 -31.77 10.14 4.97
CA ILE A 35 -33.06 9.59 4.53
C ILE A 35 -34.10 9.69 5.65
N PHE A 36 -33.72 9.42 6.89
CA PHE A 36 -34.60 9.56 8.04
C PHE A 36 -35.03 11.00 8.28
N LEU A 37 -34.13 11.98 8.11
CA LEU A 37 -34.48 13.40 8.17
C LEU A 37 -35.45 13.77 7.05
N ALA A 38 -35.22 13.29 5.83
CA ALA A 38 -36.14 13.51 4.70
C ALA A 38 -37.52 12.89 4.98
N TYR A 39 -37.58 11.71 5.58
CA TYR A 39 -38.83 11.08 6.02
C TYR A 39 -39.55 11.89 7.10
N ARG A 40 -38.80 12.42 8.08
CA ARG A 40 -39.37 13.09 9.27
C ARG A 40 -39.80 14.52 9.02
N PHE A 41 -39.14 15.23 8.11
CA PHE A 41 -39.31 16.67 7.88
C PHE A 41 -39.71 17.03 6.43
N GLY A 42 -39.49 16.14 5.46
CA GLY A 42 -39.85 16.37 4.07
C GLY A 42 -41.26 15.88 3.72
N ASP A 43 -41.70 16.20 2.52
CA ASP A 43 -42.88 15.62 1.89
C ASP A 43 -42.59 14.22 1.32
N PHE A 44 -43.65 13.46 1.03
CA PHE A 44 -43.52 12.09 0.55
C PHE A 44 -42.71 11.97 -0.74
N ALA A 45 -42.81 12.96 -1.65
CA ALA A 45 -42.04 12.92 -2.90
C ALA A 45 -40.55 13.11 -2.63
N LEU A 46 -40.18 14.07 -1.76
CA LEU A 46 -38.79 14.31 -1.36
C LEU A 46 -38.18 13.09 -0.65
N PHE A 47 -38.96 12.41 0.21
CA PHE A 47 -38.53 11.16 0.83
C PHE A 47 -38.22 10.08 -0.22
N ILE A 48 -39.13 9.84 -1.16
CA ILE A 48 -38.95 8.80 -2.19
C ILE A 48 -37.75 9.11 -3.10
N ILE A 49 -37.60 10.37 -3.53
CA ILE A 49 -36.46 10.79 -4.36
C ILE A 49 -35.15 10.60 -3.60
N THR A 50 -35.11 11.02 -2.34
CA THR A 50 -33.91 10.88 -1.50
C THR A 50 -33.58 9.41 -1.26
N LEU A 51 -34.59 8.58 -0.95
CA LEU A 51 -34.40 7.14 -0.75
C LEU A 51 -33.86 6.48 -2.02
N ALA A 52 -34.44 6.76 -3.18
CA ALA A 52 -34.04 6.15 -4.44
C ALA A 52 -32.63 6.58 -4.87
N ILE A 53 -32.36 7.88 -4.88
CA ILE A 53 -31.07 8.42 -5.36
C ILE A 53 -29.99 8.23 -4.30
N LEU A 54 -30.18 8.78 -3.11
CA LEU A 54 -29.15 8.78 -2.06
C LEU A 54 -28.98 7.40 -1.44
N GLY A 55 -30.08 6.67 -1.20
CA GLY A 55 -30.03 5.29 -0.70
C GLY A 55 -29.40 4.33 -1.71
N GLY A 56 -29.82 4.41 -2.98
CA GLY A 56 -29.22 3.63 -4.07
C GLY A 56 -27.73 3.91 -4.22
N PHE A 57 -27.35 5.19 -4.24
CA PHE A 57 -25.94 5.59 -4.34
C PHE A 57 -25.11 5.13 -3.13
N ALA A 58 -25.64 5.23 -1.91
CA ALA A 58 -24.96 4.77 -0.70
C ALA A 58 -24.69 3.27 -0.71
N LEU A 59 -25.64 2.46 -1.20
CA LEU A 59 -25.45 1.02 -1.35
C LEU A 59 -24.35 0.68 -2.34
N VAL A 60 -24.33 1.34 -3.50
CA VAL A 60 -23.28 1.18 -4.51
C VAL A 60 -21.92 1.55 -3.90
N LEU A 61 -21.83 2.70 -3.24
CA LEU A 61 -20.58 3.20 -2.66
C LEU A 61 -20.05 2.31 -1.52
N ALA A 62 -20.95 1.70 -0.74
CA ALA A 62 -20.58 0.80 0.35
C ALA A 62 -20.15 -0.60 -0.13
N PHE A 63 -20.92 -1.24 -1.02
CA PHE A 63 -20.76 -2.67 -1.31
C PHE A 63 -20.10 -3.00 -2.64
N VAL A 64 -20.15 -2.11 -3.62
CA VAL A 64 -19.55 -2.39 -4.93
C VAL A 64 -18.03 -2.27 -4.82
N LYS A 65 -17.34 -3.24 -5.42
CA LYS A 65 -15.90 -3.23 -5.62
C LYS A 65 -15.61 -3.36 -7.10
N VAL A 66 -14.66 -2.56 -7.58
CA VAL A 66 -14.20 -2.57 -8.98
C VAL A 66 -12.75 -2.99 -8.96
N ASN A 67 -12.41 -4.09 -9.64
CA ASN A 67 -11.04 -4.63 -9.69
C ASN A 67 -10.41 -4.85 -8.29
N GLY A 68 -11.20 -5.33 -7.32
CA GLY A 68 -10.75 -5.54 -5.94
C GLY A 68 -10.68 -4.28 -5.08
N GLN A 69 -10.82 -3.09 -5.67
CA GLN A 69 -10.78 -1.81 -4.96
C GLN A 69 -12.19 -1.33 -4.60
N SER A 70 -12.33 -0.70 -3.44
CA SER A 70 -13.59 -0.10 -2.98
C SER A 70 -14.05 1.03 -3.91
N PHE A 71 -15.37 1.14 -4.15
CA PHE A 71 -15.94 2.05 -5.15
C PHE A 71 -15.58 3.54 -4.95
N HIS A 72 -15.40 4.00 -3.71
CA HIS A 72 -15.01 5.38 -3.45
C HIS A 72 -13.64 5.73 -4.04
N TYR A 73 -12.66 4.82 -3.99
CA TYR A 73 -11.38 5.05 -4.66
C TYR A 73 -11.50 5.01 -6.17
N PHE A 74 -12.36 4.13 -6.70
CA PHE A 74 -12.63 4.11 -8.14
C PHE A 74 -13.17 5.47 -8.63
N LEU A 75 -14.10 6.08 -7.90
CA LEU A 75 -14.59 7.44 -8.19
C LEU A 75 -13.47 8.50 -8.11
N LEU A 76 -12.63 8.43 -7.09
CA LEU A 76 -11.48 9.33 -6.96
C LEU A 76 -10.51 9.19 -8.13
N ASN A 77 -10.23 7.95 -8.55
CA ASN A 77 -9.35 7.64 -9.68
C ASN A 77 -9.93 8.16 -10.99
N ILE A 78 -11.24 8.11 -11.19
CA ILE A 78 -11.89 8.73 -12.36
C ILE A 78 -11.62 10.24 -12.36
N GLY A 79 -11.85 10.90 -11.22
CA GLY A 79 -11.60 12.35 -11.08
C GLY A 79 -10.14 12.71 -11.33
N GLU A 80 -9.20 11.90 -10.84
CA GLU A 80 -7.77 12.08 -11.06
C GLU A 80 -7.39 11.84 -12.53
N ASN A 81 -7.95 10.81 -13.17
CA ASN A 81 -7.69 10.49 -14.56
C ASN A 81 -8.16 11.61 -15.51
N LEU A 82 -9.32 12.22 -15.23
CA LEU A 82 -9.83 13.35 -16.01
C LEU A 82 -8.95 14.60 -15.89
N ARG A 83 -8.25 14.78 -14.76
CA ARG A 83 -7.34 15.91 -14.53
C ARG A 83 -5.95 15.69 -15.14
N LYS A 84 -5.53 14.45 -15.30
CA LYS A 84 -4.19 14.11 -15.80
C LYS A 84 -4.15 14.14 -17.34
N PRO A 85 -3.06 14.64 -17.94
CA PRO A 85 -2.89 14.56 -19.39
C PRO A 85 -2.80 13.08 -19.81
N SER A 86 -3.52 12.71 -20.86
CA SER A 86 -3.51 11.34 -21.42
C SER A 86 -2.15 10.96 -22.01
N LEU A 87 -1.39 11.96 -22.47
CA LEU A 87 -0.07 11.76 -23.03
C LEU A 87 0.99 11.69 -21.92
N ARG A 88 1.48 10.48 -21.66
CA ARG A 88 2.64 10.26 -20.79
C ARG A 88 3.91 10.34 -21.62
N VAL A 89 4.53 11.51 -21.67
CA VAL A 89 5.83 11.70 -22.31
C VAL A 89 6.94 11.32 -21.34
N TRP A 90 7.83 10.41 -21.76
CA TRP A 90 9.08 10.19 -21.04
C TRP A 90 9.98 11.41 -21.30
N GLU A 91 10.20 12.24 -20.28
CA GLU A 91 11.27 13.25 -20.30
C GLU A 91 12.54 12.70 -19.67
N LYS A 92 13.65 12.67 -20.44
CA LYS A 92 15.01 12.39 -19.93
C LYS A 92 15.77 13.66 -19.55
N SER A 93 15.09 14.80 -19.53
CA SER A 93 15.61 16.10 -19.10
C SER A 93 15.51 16.18 -17.58
N TYR A 94 16.64 16.01 -16.89
CA TYR A 94 16.71 16.37 -15.48
C TYR A 94 16.91 17.88 -15.36
N SER A 95 16.11 18.53 -14.52
CA SER A 95 16.36 19.91 -14.12
C SER A 95 17.68 19.99 -13.34
N LYS A 96 18.41 21.11 -13.41
CA LYS A 96 19.65 21.30 -12.62
C LYS A 96 19.42 21.03 -11.12
N LYS A 97 18.25 21.41 -10.60
CA LYS A 97 17.85 21.14 -9.21
C LYS A 97 17.66 19.65 -8.92
N GLU A 98 17.13 18.88 -9.86
CA GLU A 98 16.97 17.43 -9.73
C GLU A 98 18.32 16.72 -9.82
N LEU A 99 19.22 17.19 -10.68
CA LEU A 99 20.58 16.68 -10.76
C LEU A 99 21.37 16.91 -9.46
N ASP A 100 21.23 18.08 -8.86
CA ASP A 100 21.86 18.38 -7.56
C ASP A 100 21.26 17.54 -6.43
N TYR A 101 19.95 17.35 -6.40
CA TYR A 101 19.28 16.46 -5.45
C TYR A 101 19.74 15.00 -5.58
N LEU A 102 19.77 14.47 -6.80
CA LEU A 102 20.24 13.11 -7.07
C LEU A 102 21.73 12.94 -6.74
N ARG A 103 22.55 13.96 -7.01
CA ARG A 103 23.96 13.98 -6.62
C ARG A 103 24.11 13.91 -5.10
N ASN A 104 23.35 14.69 -4.36
CA ASN A 104 23.40 14.72 -2.89
C ASN A 104 22.94 13.39 -2.28
N ILE A 105 21.88 12.76 -2.81
CA ILE A 105 21.47 11.40 -2.41
C ILE A 105 22.56 10.37 -2.67
N VAL A 106 23.26 10.47 -3.80
CA VAL A 106 24.34 9.53 -4.14
C VAL A 106 25.58 9.76 -3.26
N VAL A 107 25.81 10.99 -2.82
CA VAL A 107 26.88 11.34 -1.86
C VAL A 107 26.55 10.78 -0.48
N GLU A 108 25.32 10.96 0.01
CA GLU A 108 24.86 10.42 1.30
C GLU A 108 24.86 8.88 1.31
N LYS A 109 24.48 8.24 0.19
CA LYS A 109 24.54 6.77 0.07
C LYS A 109 25.97 6.21 -0.03
N LYS A 110 26.96 7.03 -0.43
CA LYS A 110 28.38 6.64 -0.45
C LYS A 110 29.03 6.64 0.93
N GLU A 111 28.45 7.35 1.91
CA GLU A 111 28.94 7.38 3.30
C GLU A 111 28.56 6.14 4.11
N VAL A 112 27.68 5.27 3.58
CA VAL A 112 27.66 3.88 4.03
C VAL A 112 28.90 3.22 3.45
N GLU A 113 30.04 3.42 4.11
CA GLU A 113 31.27 2.67 3.87
C GLU A 113 30.88 1.21 3.80
N GLN A 114 30.88 0.66 2.57
CA GLN A 114 30.93 -0.77 2.43
C GLN A 114 32.23 -1.17 3.08
N VAL A 115 32.14 -1.70 4.30
CA VAL A 115 33.24 -2.39 4.98
C VAL A 115 33.62 -3.53 4.05
N LYS A 116 34.51 -3.24 3.09
CA LYS A 116 35.20 -4.25 2.31
C LYS A 116 36.04 -4.98 3.33
N ARG A 117 35.46 -6.03 3.92
CA ARG A 117 36.21 -7.00 4.70
C ARG A 117 37.31 -7.48 3.77
N ASP A 118 38.55 -7.14 4.09
CA ASP A 118 39.69 -7.55 3.29
C ASP A 118 39.68 -9.08 3.23
N VAL A 119 39.34 -9.62 2.05
CA VAL A 119 39.07 -11.04 1.89
C VAL A 119 40.42 -11.75 1.83
N ARG A 120 40.94 -12.11 3.02
CA ARG A 120 42.17 -12.89 3.12
C ARG A 120 41.98 -14.22 2.40
N LYS A 121 42.99 -14.68 1.66
CA LYS A 121 42.95 -15.99 0.95
C LYS A 121 42.57 -17.17 1.87
N SER A 122 42.87 -17.08 3.16
CA SER A 122 42.44 -18.06 4.17
C SER A 122 40.92 -18.13 4.32
N TYR A 123 40.22 -16.99 4.29
CA TYR A 123 38.77 -16.92 4.45
C TYR A 123 38.02 -17.61 3.29
N ILE A 124 38.48 -17.42 2.05
CA ILE A 124 37.91 -18.11 0.88
C ILE A 124 38.10 -19.63 1.00
N ARG A 125 39.28 -20.07 1.47
CA ARG A 125 39.57 -21.49 1.69
C ARG A 125 38.68 -22.08 2.77
N ASP A 126 38.48 -21.34 3.85
CA ASP A 126 37.66 -21.74 4.98
C ASP A 126 36.18 -21.88 4.58
N LEU A 127 35.66 -20.97 3.75
CA LEU A 127 34.30 -21.07 3.19
C LEU A 127 34.16 -22.27 2.24
N SER A 128 35.16 -22.51 1.39
CA SER A 128 35.16 -23.68 0.49
C SER A 128 35.12 -25.00 1.26
N LEU A 129 35.90 -25.12 2.35
CA LEU A 129 35.88 -26.31 3.21
C LEU A 129 34.56 -26.46 3.95
N LEU A 130 33.98 -25.37 4.45
CA LEU A 130 32.68 -25.41 5.14
C LEU A 130 31.56 -25.89 4.20
N VAL A 131 31.52 -25.40 2.96
CA VAL A 131 30.54 -25.81 1.95
C VAL A 131 30.75 -27.26 1.53
N ASN A 132 31.98 -27.67 1.22
CA ASN A 132 32.28 -29.04 0.80
C ASN A 132 32.05 -30.09 1.90
N THR A 133 32.18 -29.69 3.17
CA THR A 133 31.96 -30.60 4.32
C THR A 133 30.54 -30.53 4.88
N GLY A 134 29.61 -29.83 4.20
CA GLY A 134 28.22 -29.73 4.65
C GLY A 134 28.06 -29.09 6.03
N GLY A 135 28.99 -28.23 6.45
CA GLY A 135 28.98 -27.56 7.75
C GLY A 135 29.74 -28.28 8.88
N TYR A 136 30.45 -29.38 8.60
CA TYR A 136 31.26 -30.07 9.61
C TYR A 136 32.55 -29.32 9.96
N TYR A 137 33.14 -28.60 8.99
CA TYR A 137 34.32 -27.76 9.22
C TYR A 137 33.92 -26.40 9.83
N ASN A 138 34.50 -26.05 10.98
CA ASN A 138 34.28 -24.75 11.65
C ASN A 138 35.57 -23.90 11.69
N PRO A 139 35.66 -22.81 10.89
CA PRO A 139 36.87 -22.00 10.78
C PRO A 139 37.21 -21.18 12.04
N GLU A 140 36.28 -21.03 12.98
CA GLU A 140 36.50 -20.30 14.23
C GLU A 140 37.40 -21.09 15.21
N GLN A 141 37.39 -22.43 15.14
CA GLN A 141 38.20 -23.30 16.01
C GLN A 141 39.70 -23.23 15.69
N ARG A 142 40.06 -22.81 14.48
CA ARG A 142 41.45 -22.68 14.01
C ARG A 142 42.14 -21.40 14.48
N LYS A 143 41.38 -20.39 14.93
CA LYS A 143 41.90 -19.08 15.37
C LYS A 143 42.28 -19.01 16.86
N LYS A 144 42.03 -20.08 17.63
CA LYS A 144 42.60 -20.28 18.98
C LYS A 144 43.97 -20.92 18.87
#